data_AF-A0A7C7QM01-F1
#
_entry.id   AF-A0A7C7QM01-F1
#
_cell.length_a   1.000
_cell.length_b   1.000
_cell.length_c   1.000
_cell.angle_alpha   90.00
_cell.angle_beta   90.00
_cell.angle_gamma   90.00
#
_symmetry.space_group_name_H-M   'P 1'
#
loop_
_entity.id
_entity.type
_entity.pdbx_description
1 polymer ?
#
loop_
_entity_poly.entity_id
_entity_poly.type
_entity_poly.pdbx_seq_one_letter_code
_entity_poly.pdbx_strand_id
1 'polypeptide(L)' 'MLFAGVDVGSRTAKVVILRDNDIVATHLMSTGPDSAGTAMTVLENALGKERISIADLSYIVTT' A
#
# COMPACT_ATOMS: atom_id res chain seq x y z
N MET A 1 12.53 -9.00 4.61
CA MET A 1 12.26 -8.35 3.29
C MET A 1 10.99 -7.50 3.42
N LEU A 2 10.76 -6.49 2.56
CA LEU A 2 9.53 -5.70 2.62
C LEU A 2 8.53 -6.13 1.55
N PHE A 3 7.26 -6.23 1.92
CA PHE A 3 6.17 -6.60 1.03
C PHE A 3 5.00 -5.64 1.20
N ALA A 4 4.26 -5.40 0.13
CA ALA A 4 3.03 -4.61 0.19
C ALA A 4 1.82 -5.43 -0.26
N GLY A 5 0.75 -5.38 0.53
CA GLY A 5 -0.57 -5.85 0.14
C GLY A 5 -1.49 -4.66 -0.05
N VAL A 6 -2.05 -4.49 -1.25
CA VAL A 6 -2.99 -3.42 -1.61
C VAL A 6 -4.35 -4.06 -1.91
N ASP A 7 -5.42 -3.45 -1.42
CA ASP A 7 -6.79 -3.82 -1.82
C ASP A 7 -7.57 -2.56 -2.16
N VAL A 8 -8.05 -2.47 -3.39
CA VAL A 8 -8.89 -1.36 -3.85
C VAL A 8 -10.34 -1.80 -3.94
N GLY A 9 -11.06 -1.62 -2.83
CA GLY A 9 -12.49 -1.90 -2.77
C GLY A 9 -13.34 -0.77 -3.38
N SER A 10 -14.66 -0.99 -3.48
CA SER A 10 -15.60 -0.02 -4.06
C SER A 10 -15.70 1.31 -3.30
N ARG A 11 -15.35 1.33 -2.00
CA ARG A 11 -15.46 2.52 -1.14
C ARG A 11 -14.13 2.96 -0.55
N THR A 12 -13.24 2.00 -0.30
CA THR A 12 -11.97 2.23 0.39
C THR A 12 -10.87 1.46 -0.28
N ALA A 13 -9.73 2.12 -0.44
CA ALA A 13 -8.47 1.48 -0.72
C ALA A 13 -7.65 1.39 0.57
N LYS A 14 -6.97 0.26 0.76
CA LYS A 14 -6.13 0.01 1.92
C LYS A 14 -4.81 -0.62 1.50
N VAL A 15 -3.77 -0.34 2.28
CA VAL A 15 -2.45 -0.97 2.13
C VAL A 15 -1.90 -1.39 3.48
N VAL A 16 -1.16 -2.49 3.45
CA VAL A 16 -0.28 -2.93 4.54
C VAL A 16 1.13 -3.14 3.98
N ILE A 17 2.13 -2.63 4.70
CA ILE A 17 3.54 -2.91 4.47
C ILE A 17 4.00 -3.86 5.56
N LEU A 18 4.55 -5.00 5.15
CA LEU A 18 4.98 -6.07 6.02
C LEU A 18 6.50 -6.22 5.96
N ARG A 19 7.09 -6.52 7.12
CA ARG A 19 8.46 -7.03 7.23
C ARG A 19 8.42 -8.31 8.05
N ASP A 20 8.62 -9.43 7.37
CA ASP A 20 8.58 -10.77 7.98
C ASP A 20 7.22 -11.00 8.69
N ASN A 21 7.19 -10.97 10.04
CA ASN A 21 5.96 -11.13 10.82
C ASN A 21 5.37 -9.81 11.37
N ASP A 22 5.98 -8.67 11.04
CA ASP A 22 5.62 -7.36 11.58
C ASP A 22 4.91 -6.47 10.54
N ILE A 23 3.93 -5.71 11.02
CA ILE A 23 3.32 -4.62 10.25
C ILE A 23 4.19 -3.38 10.43
N VAL A 24 4.79 -2.91 9.33
CA VAL A 24 5.65 -1.72 9.31
C VAL A 24 4.84 -0.45 9.12
N ALA A 25 3.89 -0.47 8.18
CA ALA A 25 3.04 0.69 7.89
C ALA A 25 1.67 0.25 7.37
N THR A 26 0.68 1.10 7.58
CA THR A 26 -0.64 0.96 6.97
C THR A 26 -1.15 2.31 6.49
N HIS A 27 -2.03 2.29 5.50
CA HIS A 27 -2.80 3.46 5.10
C HIS A 27 -4.17 3.03 4.57
N LEU A 28 -5.16 3.90 4.74
CA LEU A 28 -6.51 3.74 4.23
C LEU A 28 -7.02 5.07 3.70
N MET A 29 -7.68 5.04 2.56
CA MET A 29 -8.31 6.20 1.94
C MET A 29 -9.59 5.81 1.20
N SER A 30 -10.40 6.80 0.83
CA SER A 30 -11.55 6.59 -0.06
C SER A 30 -11.08 6.20 -1.47
N THR A 31 -11.82 5.31 -2.13
CA THR A 31 -11.54 4.91 -3.52
C THR A 31 -11.93 6.01 -4.50
N GLY A 32 -11.07 6.26 -5.49
CA GLY A 32 -11.36 7.13 -6.62
C GLY A 32 -11.85 6.36 -7.86
N PRO A 33 -12.22 7.06 -8.94
CA PRO A 33 -12.67 6.42 -10.18
C PRO A 33 -11.56 5.65 -10.93
N ASP A 34 -10.30 5.93 -10.62
CA ASP A 34 -9.14 5.22 -11.17
C ASP A 34 -8.59 4.24 -10.11
N SER A 35 -8.84 2.94 -10.31
CA SER A 35 -8.37 1.91 -9.39
C SER A 35 -6.84 1.82 -9.33
N ALA A 36 -6.15 1.94 -10.47
CA ALA A 36 -4.69 1.84 -10.52
C ALA A 36 -4.03 3.05 -9.85
N GLY A 37 -4.51 4.25 -10.14
CA GLY A 37 -4.06 5.47 -9.46
C GLY A 37 -4.38 5.45 -7.97
N THR A 38 -5.54 4.92 -7.58
CA THR A 38 -5.91 4.77 -6.16
C THR A 38 -4.96 3.78 -5.46
N ALA A 39 -4.64 2.64 -6.08
CA ALA A 39 -3.69 1.65 -5.56
C ALA A 39 -2.30 2.25 -5.33
N MET A 40 -1.81 3.05 -6.30
CA MET A 40 -0.52 3.72 -6.17
C MET A 40 -0.54 4.76 -5.06
N THR A 41 -1.59 5.58 -5.00
CA THR A 41 -1.72 6.67 -4.01
C THR A 41 -1.77 6.12 -2.58
N VAL A 42 -2.56 5.07 -2.33
CA VAL A 42 -2.65 4.46 -1.00
C VAL A 42 -1.31 3.86 -0.58
N LEU A 43 -0.57 3.24 -1.51
CA LEU A 43 0.76 2.68 -1.28
C LEU A 43 1.79 3.77 -0.95
N GLU A 44 1.89 4.82 -1.77
CA GLU A 44 2.81 5.95 -1.55
C GLU A 44 2.54 6.63 -0.19
N ASN A 45 1.28 6.78 0.20
CA ASN A 45 0.90 7.34 1.49
C ASN A 45 1.34 6.47 2.69
N ALA A 46 1.48 5.14 2.53
CA ALA A 46 2.04 4.29 3.58
C ALA A 46 3.58 4.32 3.57
N LEU A 47 4.21 4.27 2.40
CA LEU A 47 5.65 4.34 2.23
C LEU A 47 6.23 5.65 2.80
N GLY A 48 5.55 6.77 2.54
CA GLY A 48 5.96 8.10 3.00
C GLY A 48 5.95 8.27 4.53
N LYS A 49 5.15 7.50 5.27
CA LYS A 49 5.13 7.54 6.75
C LYS A 49 6.44 7.02 7.35
N GLU A 50 7.04 6.04 6.70
CA GLU A 50 8.23 5.33 7.18
C GLU A 50 9.49 5.66 6.36
N ARG A 51 9.41 6.63 5.43
CA ARG A 51 10.49 7.01 4.50
C ARG A 51 11.05 5.82 3.71
N ILE A 52 10.18 4.89 3.35
CA ILE A 52 10.52 3.69 2.57
C ILE A 52 10.37 4.04 1.08
N SER A 53 11.30 3.61 0.24
CA SER A 53 11.17 3.69 -1.21
C SER A 53 10.34 2.53 -1.74
N ILE A 54 9.58 2.73 -2.82
CA ILE A 54 8.93 1.63 -3.53
C ILE A 54 9.95 0.59 -4.02
N ALA A 55 11.19 1.00 -4.29
CA ALA A 55 12.28 0.12 -4.69
C ALA A 55 12.78 -0.80 -3.55
N ASP A 56 12.43 -0.50 -2.29
CA ASP A 56 12.75 -1.36 -1.14
C ASP A 56 11.75 -2.53 -1.00
N LEU A 57 10.60 -2.45 -1.70
CA LEU A 57 9.61 -3.51 -1.72
C LEU A 57 10.07 -4.65 -2.63
N SER A 58 10.07 -5.87 -2.08
CA SER A 58 10.40 -7.08 -2.83
C SER A 58 9.24 -7.51 -3.72
N TYR A 59 7.99 -7.35 -3.26
CA TYR A 59 6.78 -7.65 -4.02
C TYR A 59 5.61 -6.77 -3.59
N ILE A 60 4.71 -6.53 -4.53
CA ILE A 60 3.41 -5.89 -4.32
C ILE A 60 2.33 -6.86 -4.81
N VAL A 61 1.36 -7.15 -3.96
CA VAL A 61 0.19 -7.97 -4.28
C VAL A 61 -1.05 -7.08 -4.20
N THR A 62 -1.91 -7.11 -5.22
CA THR A 62 -3.08 -6.24 -5.29
C THR A 62 -4.34 -6.98 -5.73
N THR A 63 -5.49 -6.53 -5.24
CA THR A 63 -6.85 -6.90 -5.71
C THR A 63 -7.66 -5.71 -6.16
#